data_AF-A0A4Y8SU96-F1
#
_entry.id   AF-A0A4Y8SU96-F1
#
_cell.length_a   1.000
_cell.length_b   1.000
_cell.length_c   1.000
_cell.angle_alpha   90.00
_cell.angle_beta   90.00
_cell.angle_gamma   90.00
#
_symmetry.space_group_name_H-M   'P 1'
#
loop_
_entity.id
_entity.type
_entity.pdbx_description
1 polymer ?
#
loop_
_entity_poly.entity_id
_entity_poly.type
_entity_poly.pdbx_seq_one_letter_code
_entity_poly.pdbx_strand_id
1 'polypeptide(L)' 'MFNEFRCGKCNRLLARTGGPALLQIKCPRCATLNHMKATSLDGPPASDQDAAQSPHTLQSIQ' A
#
# COMPACT_ATOMS: atom_id res chain seq x y z
N MET A 1 2.53 6.36 15.13
CA MET A 1 3.84 5.66 15.32
C MET A 1 4.66 5.87 14.05
N PHE A 2 5.94 6.24 14.16
CA PHE A 2 6.82 6.40 13.00
C PHE A 2 7.71 5.16 12.85
N ASN A 3 7.95 4.74 11.61
CA ASN A 3 8.86 3.65 11.27
C ASN A 3 10.25 4.18 10.94
N GLU A 4 11.28 3.44 11.31
CA GLU A 4 12.65 3.79 10.97
C GLU A 4 12.99 3.28 9.56
N PHE A 5 13.39 4.20 8.68
CA PHE A 5 14.00 3.84 7.41
C PHE A 5 15.51 3.90 7.54
N ARG A 6 16.16 2.75 7.40
CA ARG A 6 17.61 2.60 7.55
C ARG A 6 18.25 2.26 6.21
N CYS A 7 19.49 2.67 6.04
CA CYS A 7 20.26 2.35 4.84
C CYS A 7 20.52 0.84 4.76
N GLY A 8 20.15 0.21 3.64
CA GLY A 8 20.35 -1.23 3.42
C GLY A 8 21.81 -1.67 3.31
N LYS A 9 22.76 -0.72 3.18
CA LYS A 9 24.20 -1.00 3.08
C LYS A 9 24.95 -0.83 4.40
N CYS A 10 24.68 0.25 5.13
CA CYS A 10 25.47 0.62 6.33
C CYS A 10 24.63 0.81 7.60
N ASN A 11 23.34 0.48 7.58
CA ASN A 11 22.40 0.55 8.71
C ASN A 11 22.20 1.94 9.37
N ARG A 12 22.78 2.99 8.78
CA ARG A 12 22.55 4.39 9.19
C ARG A 12 21.06 4.72 9.07
N LEU A 13 20.48 5.30 10.12
CA LEU A 13 19.13 5.86 10.07
C LEU A 13 19.08 6.98 9.02
N LEU A 14 18.14 6.88 8.08
CA LEU A 14 17.96 7.85 6.99
C LEU A 14 16.73 8.73 7.22
N ALA A 15 15.63 8.15 7.68
CA ALA A 15 14.39 8.88 7.95
C ALA A 15 13.52 8.16 9.00
N ARG A 16 12.57 8.89 9.56
CA ARG A 16 11.42 8.33 10.29
C ARG A 16 10.17 8.66 9.50
N THR A 17 9.44 7.64 9.05
CA THR A 17 8.28 7.80 8.16
C THR A 17 6.99 7.49 8.91
N GLY A 18 5.95 8.29 8.66
CA GLY A 18 4.61 8.06 9.19
C GLY A 18 3.70 7.59 8.07
N GLY A 19 3.00 6.48 8.28
CA GLY A 19 2.11 5.90 7.27
C GLY A 19 2.85 5.38 6.02
N PRO A 20 2.09 4.98 4.98
CA PRO A 20 2.64 4.59 3.69
C PRO A 20 3.33 5.78 3.01
N ALA A 21 4.59 5.63 2.63
CA ALA A 21 5.36 6.68 1.98
C ALA A 21 6.17 6.11 0.80
N LEU A 22 6.30 6.92 -0.27
CA LEU A 22 7.28 6.72 -1.32
C LEU A 22 8.48 7.63 -1.01
N LEU A 23 9.64 7.04 -0.73
CA LEU A 23 10.84 7.79 -0.36
C LEU A 23 12.03 7.27 -1.15
N GLN A 24 12.76 8.15 -1.80
CA GLN A 24 14.06 7.87 -2.38
C GLN A 24 15.10 8.82 -1.76
N ILE A 25 16.12 8.25 -1.13
CA ILE A 25 17.14 9.04 -0.41
C ILE A 25 18.51 8.40 -0.55
N LYS A 26 19.49 9.24 -0.88
CA LYS A 26 20.90 8.84 -0.91
C LYS A 26 21.46 8.83 0.51
N CYS A 27 22.12 7.75 0.90
CA CYS A 27 22.77 7.67 2.19
C CYS A 27 23.97 8.63 2.24
N PRO A 28 24.00 9.61 3.16
CA PRO A 28 25.12 10.56 3.24
C PRO A 28 26.43 9.90 3.68
N ARG A 29 26.39 8.70 4.29
CA ARG A 29 27.58 7.97 4.74
C ARG A 29 28.22 7.15 3.63
N CYS A 30 27.44 6.35 2.91
CA CYS A 30 27.97 5.33 1.98
C CYS A 30 27.52 5.52 0.53
N ALA A 31 26.85 6.63 0.23
CA ALA A 31 26.35 7.00 -1.09
C ALA A 31 25.32 6.04 -1.73
N THR A 32 24.95 4.93 -1.08
CA THR A 32 23.88 4.04 -1.56
C THR A 32 22.56 4.81 -1.73
N LEU A 33 21.93 4.68 -2.89
CA LEU A 33 20.59 5.19 -3.14
C LEU A 33 19.57 4.19 -2.58
N ASN A 34 18.81 4.60 -1.56
CA ASN A 34 17.83 3.74 -0.91
C ASN A 34 16.43 4.18 -1.36
N HIS A 35 15.53 3.21 -1.54
CA HIS A 35 14.14 3.47 -1.87
C HIS A 35 13.21 2.73 -0.90
N MET A 36 12.12 3.38 -0.50
CA MET A 36 10.98 2.79 0.21
C MET A 36 9.77 2.93 -0.71
N LYS A 37 9.03 1.83 -0.87
CA LYS A 37 7.71 1.86 -1.49
C LYS A 37 6.66 1.78 -0.40
N ALA A 38 5.55 2.50 -0.58
CA ALA A 38 4.37 2.26 0.23
C ALA A 38 3.94 0.81 -0.02
N THR A 39 3.79 0.03 1.04
CA THR A 39 2.97 -1.18 0.95
C THR A 39 1.57 -0.68 0.61
N SER A 40 1.05 -1.05 -0.56
CA SER A 40 -0.31 -0.70 -0.96
C SER A 40 -1.24 -1.05 0.20
N LEU A 41 -2.17 -0.16 0.54
CA LEU A 41 -3.25 -0.50 1.47
C LEU A 41 -3.96 -1.73 0.88
N ASP A 42 -3.95 -2.84 1.60
CA ASP A 42 -4.65 -4.07 1.23
C ASP A 42 -6.14 -3.76 1.09
N GLY A 43 -6.59 -3.49 -0.13
CA GLY A 43 -7.97 -3.23 -0.45
C GLY A 43 -8.11 -2.77 -1.89
N PRO A 44 -8.69 -3.58 -2.81
CA PRO A 44 -9.20 -2.99 -4.05
C PRO A 44 -10.17 -1.85 -3.67
N PRO A 45 -10.24 -0.76 -4.45
CA PRO A 45 -11.30 0.21 -4.23
C PRO A 45 -12.61 -0.56 -4.24
N ALA A 46 -13.43 -0.39 -3.18
CA ALA A 46 -14.77 -0.95 -3.14
C ALA A 46 -15.48 -0.47 -4.41
N SER A 47 -15.55 -1.36 -5.40
CA SER A 47 -16.30 -1.09 -6.61
C SER A 47 -17.72 -1.46 -6.22
N ASP A 48 -18.56 -0.45 -5.98
CA ASP A 48 -20.00 -0.61 -5.88
C ASP A 48 -20.50 -1.23 -7.19
N GLN A 49 -20.52 -2.56 -7.24
CA GLN A 49 -21.24 -3.30 -8.25
C GLN A 49 -22.70 -3.39 -7.80
N ASP A 50 -23.41 -2.27 -7.91
CA ASP A 50 -24.87 -2.32 -8.04
C ASP A 50 -25.17 -2.76 -9.48
N ALA A 51 -25.07 -4.07 -9.70
CA ALA A 51 -25.54 -4.73 -10.90
C ALA A 51 -26.57 -5.79 -10.50
N ALA A 52 -27.67 -5.35 -9.88
CA ALA A 52 -28.87 -6.16 -9.77
C ALA A 52 -29.59 -6.18 -11.14
N GLN A 53 -29.21 -7.15 -11.97
CA GLN A 53 -29.96 -7.52 -13.15
C GLN A 53 -31.29 -8.22 -12.75
N SER A 54 -32.40 -7.63 -13.22
CA SER A 54 -33.67 -8.24 -13.66
C SER A 54 -34.51 -9.13 -12.71
N PRO A 55 -35.84 -8.90 -12.60
CA PRO A 55 -36.75 -9.73 -11.83
C PRO A 55 -37.16 -10.96 -12.66
N HIS A 56 -36.79 -12.16 -12.22
CA HIS A 56 -37.46 -13.38 -12.65
C HIS A 56 -37.91 -14.16 -11.43
N THR A 57 -39.15 -13.92 -11.03
CA THR A 57 -39.84 -14.67 -9.97
C THR A 57 -39.97 -16.12 -10.40
N LEU A 58 -39.36 -17.02 -9.64
CA LEU A 58 -39.61 -18.46 -9.70
C LEU A 58 -41.02 -18.69 -9.11
N GLN A 59 -42.04 -18.87 -9.94
CA GLN A 59 -43.37 -19.23 -9.43
C GLN A 59 -43.49 -20.76 -9.37
N SER A 60 -43.64 -21.24 -8.14
CA SER A 60 -43.80 -22.63 -7.77
C SER A 60 -44.99 -23.31 -8.46
N ILE A 61 -44.70 -24.50 -8.98
CA ILE A 61 -45.56 -25.69 -9.07
C ILE A 61 -46.70 -25.73 -8.03
N GLN A 62 -47.94 -25.77 -8.52
CA GLN A 62 -49.04 -26.54 -7.94
C GLN A 62 -50.00 -26.99 -9.03
#